data_AF-A0A1G1LCP8-F1
#
_entry.id   AF-A0A1G1LCP8-F1
#
_cell.length_a   1.000
_cell.length_b   1.000
_cell.length_c   1.000
_cell.angle_alpha   90.00
_cell.angle_beta   90.00
_cell.angle_gamma   90.00
#
_symmetry.space_group_name_H-M   'P 1'
#
loop_
_entity.id
_entity.type
_entity.pdbx_description
1 polymer ?
#
loop_
_entity_poly.entity_id
_entity_poly.type
_entity_poly.pdbx_seq_one_letter_code
_entity_poly.pdbx_strand_id
1 'polypeptide(L)'
;MGQVFKSGAFIQQCFAVHPLCLSLKSLHLPGGIIIRCTSCNMLHRLALRAIVLRVSAVRAIDDTAAAGTDRPAAAHLEDCVAAHLGALSVRAMDVVREEAGLRCGECRKMYDLEIVAVETHQR
;
A
#
# COMPACT_ATOMS: atom_id res chain seq x y z
N MET A 1 2.81 -11.68 24.32
CA MET A 1 2.14 -10.37 24.55
C MET A 1 2.86 -9.35 23.68
N GLY A 2 2.31 -9.02 22.51
CA GLY A 2 2.89 -7.99 21.65
C GLY A 2 2.33 -6.62 22.01
N GLN A 3 3.17 -5.58 22.00
CA GLN A 3 2.70 -4.21 22.19
C GLN A 3 2.05 -3.71 20.90
N VAL A 4 0.91 -3.02 21.05
CA VAL A 4 0.18 -2.41 19.93
C VAL A 4 0.23 -0.90 20.07
N PHE A 5 0.84 -0.25 19.09
CA PHE A 5 0.95 1.21 19.02
C PHE A 5 -0.01 1.76 17.98
N LYS A 6 -0.96 2.59 18.38
CA LYS A 6 -1.90 3.26 17.48
C LYS A 6 -1.32 4.60 17.02
N SER A 7 -0.20 4.54 16.28
CA SER A 7 0.52 5.71 15.79
C SER A 7 1.17 5.44 14.43
N GLY A 8 1.04 6.41 13.53
CA GLY A 8 1.71 6.41 12.23
C GLY A 8 3.22 6.67 12.31
N ALA A 9 3.72 7.23 13.42
CA ALA A 9 5.15 7.54 13.56
C ALA A 9 6.05 6.30 13.38
N PHE A 10 5.59 5.14 13.87
CA PHE A 10 6.35 3.89 13.75
C PHE A 10 6.47 3.39 12.32
N ILE A 11 5.40 3.45 11.52
CA ILE A 11 5.51 3.06 10.11
C ILE A 11 6.33 4.07 9.31
N GLN A 12 6.22 5.37 9.61
CA GLN A 12 7.03 6.41 8.99
C GLN A 12 8.53 6.17 9.27
N GLN A 13 8.89 5.90 10.53
CA GLN A 13 10.26 5.59 10.91
C GLN A 13 10.72 4.28 10.29
N CYS A 14 9.87 3.25 10.29
CA CYS A 14 10.20 1.97 9.66
C CYS A 14 10.45 2.13 8.16
N PHE A 15 9.67 2.96 7.46
CA PHE A 15 9.89 3.25 6.04
C PHE A 15 11.15 4.09 5.81
N ALA A 16 11.41 5.09 6.65
CA ALA A 16 12.61 5.91 6.55
C ALA A 16 13.91 5.10 6.71
N VAL A 17 13.90 4.10 7.60
CA VAL A 17 15.06 3.23 7.86
C VAL A 17 15.12 2.04 6.89
N HIS A 18 13.97 1.47 6.53
CA HIS A 18 13.88 0.25 5.72
C HIS A 18 12.94 0.41 4.49
N PRO A 19 13.24 1.33 3.56
CA PRO A 19 12.31 1.71 2.49
C PRO A 19 11.98 0.59 1.50
N LEU A 20 12.82 -0.44 1.40
CA LEU A 20 12.66 -1.57 0.48
C LEU A 20 12.20 -2.86 1.16
N CYS A 21 12.04 -2.85 2.49
CA CYS A 21 11.82 -4.07 3.27
C CYS A 21 10.36 -4.22 3.72
N LEU A 22 9.50 -3.25 3.42
CA LEU A 22 8.08 -3.24 3.72
C LEU A 22 7.29 -3.89 2.58
N SER A 23 6.77 -5.08 2.85
CA SER A 23 5.97 -5.86 1.89
C SER A 23 4.54 -6.03 2.37
N LEU A 24 3.61 -6.12 1.45
CA LEU A 24 2.23 -6.45 1.76
C LEU A 24 2.15 -7.90 2.24
N LYS A 25 1.41 -8.14 3.32
CA LYS A 25 1.19 -9.47 3.91
C LYS A 25 -0.24 -9.95 3.70
N SER A 26 -1.23 -9.07 3.84
CA SER A 26 -2.62 -9.37 3.51
C SER A 26 -3.39 -8.12 3.16
N LEU A 27 -4.46 -8.31 2.38
CA LEU A 27 -5.44 -7.30 2.01
C LEU A 27 -6.79 -7.72 2.60
N HIS A 28 -7.45 -6.80 3.29
CA HIS A 28 -8.80 -6.99 3.84
C HIS A 28 -9.66 -5.80 3.45
N LEU A 29 -10.27 -5.80 2.27
CA LEU A 29 -11.17 -4.72 1.88
C LEU A 29 -12.58 -4.92 2.45
N PRO A 30 -13.28 -3.84 2.84
CA PRO A 30 -12.85 -2.43 2.86
C PRO A 30 -12.00 -2.03 4.10
N GLY A 31 -11.68 -2.97 4.99
CA GLY A 31 -11.12 -2.72 6.33
C GLY A 31 -9.63 -2.35 6.44
N GLY A 32 -8.80 -2.57 5.43
CA GLY A 32 -7.39 -2.18 5.42
C GLY A 32 -6.38 -3.20 4.88
N ILE A 33 -5.10 -2.88 5.04
CA ILE A 33 -3.98 -3.73 4.65
C ILE A 33 -3.06 -4.04 5.83
N ILE A 34 -2.38 -5.18 5.74
CA ILE A 34 -1.32 -5.54 6.68
C ILE A 34 0.01 -5.53 5.91
N ILE A 35 0.94 -4.72 6.39
CA ILE A 35 2.31 -4.61 5.89
C ILE A 35 3.24 -5.21 6.93
N ARG A 36 4.26 -5.93 6.47
CA ARG A 36 5.33 -6.44 7.33
C ARG A 36 6.66 -5.86 6.87
N CYS A 37 7.45 -5.38 7.82
CA CYS A 37 8.86 -5.11 7.56
C CYS A 37 9.66 -6.41 7.77
N THR A 38 10.41 -6.82 6.76
CA THR A 38 11.27 -8.01 6.85
C THR A 38 12.53 -7.77 7.69
N SER A 39 12.97 -6.51 7.84
CA SER A 39 14.19 -6.16 8.59
C SER A 39 13.96 -6.04 10.10
N CYS A 40 12.97 -5.27 10.55
CA CYS A 40 12.67 -5.10 11.98
C CYS A 40 11.57 -6.05 12.48
N ASN A 41 11.00 -6.88 11.60
CA ASN A 41 9.94 -7.84 11.90
C ASN A 41 8.66 -7.22 12.51
N MET A 42 8.47 -5.91 12.38
CA MET A 42 7.25 -5.22 12.79
C MET A 42 6.12 -5.45 11.78
N LEU A 43 4.89 -5.49 12.30
CA LEU A 43 3.66 -5.58 11.52
C LEU A 43 2.89 -4.27 11.64
N HIS A 44 2.55 -3.67 10.51
CA HIS A 44 1.77 -2.44 10.46
C HIS A 44 0.43 -2.73 9.79
N ARG A 45 -0.67 -2.45 10.48
CA ARG A 45 -2.02 -2.47 9.94
C ARG A 45 -2.42 -1.05 9.57
N LEU A 46 -2.86 -0.85 8.34
CA LEU A 46 -3.32 0.43 7.85
C LEU A 46 -4.80 0.30 7.50
N ALA A 47 -5.64 1.12 8.11
CA ALA A 47 -7.01 1.32 7.67
C ALA A 47 -7.01 2.28 6.47
N LEU A 48 -7.76 1.95 5.43
CA LEU A 48 -7.75 2.72 4.17
C LEU A 48 -9.06 3.51 4.02
N ARG A 49 -8.97 4.73 3.50
CA ARG A 49 -10.11 5.56 3.09
C ARG A 49 -10.44 5.33 1.63
N ALA A 50 -9.42 5.41 0.78
CA ALA A 50 -9.54 5.32 -0.66
C ALA A 50 -8.30 4.67 -1.27
N ILE A 51 -8.46 4.16 -2.49
CA ILE A 51 -7.42 3.51 -3.27
C ILE A 51 -7.47 4.13 -4.66
N VAL A 52 -6.34 4.62 -5.14
CA VAL A 52 -6.17 5.22 -6.46
C VAL A 52 -5.14 4.40 -7.23
N LEU A 53 -5.52 3.89 -8.40
CA LEU A 53 -4.61 3.15 -9.27
C LEU A 53 -3.81 4.17 -10.12
N ARG A 54 -2.48 4.20 -9.95
CA ARG A 54 -1.56 4.87 -10.88
C ARG A 54 -0.99 3.85 -11.85
N VAL A 55 -1.49 3.86 -13.09
CA VAL A 55 -0.85 3.16 -14.20
C VAL A 55 0.20 4.10 -14.80
N SER A 56 1.48 3.71 -14.81
CA SER A 56 2.52 4.48 -15.50
C SER A 56 2.16 4.62 -16.99
N ALA A 57 1.73 5.82 -17.38
CA ALA A 57 1.49 6.17 -18.77
C ALA A 57 2.82 6.25 -19.55
N VAL A 58 3.22 5.15 -20.19
CA VAL A 58 4.06 5.20 -21.41
C VAL A 58 3.18 4.95 -22.65
N ARG A 59 1.86 4.99 -22.50
CA ARG A 59 0.89 4.99 -23.60
C ARG A 59 -0.26 5.93 -23.29
N ALA A 60 -0.01 7.23 -23.40
CA ALA A 60 -1.05 8.24 -23.54
C ALA A 60 -0.41 9.50 -24.16
N ILE A 61 0.03 9.39 -25.41
CA ILE A 61 0.00 10.53 -26.32
C ILE A 61 -1.31 10.37 -27.07
N ASP A 62 -2.42 10.66 -26.39
CA ASP A 62 -3.63 11.13 -27.05
C ASP A 62 -4.51 11.78 -25.98
N ASP A 63 -4.56 13.10 -26.09
CA ASP A 63 -5.48 13.98 -25.40
C ASP A 63 -6.91 13.58 -25.77
N THR A 64 -7.57 12.80 -24.92
CA THR A 64 -9.03 12.82 -24.76
C THR A 64 -9.40 12.01 -23.52
N ALA A 65 -10.21 12.63 -22.67
CA ALA A 65 -10.88 11.95 -21.59
C ALA A 65 -11.66 10.72 -22.11
N ALA A 66 -11.23 9.51 -21.72
CA ALA A 66 -12.01 8.28 -21.74
C ALA A 66 -11.37 7.30 -20.75
N ALA A 67 -11.95 7.12 -19.56
CA ALA A 67 -12.88 6.02 -19.32
C ALA A 67 -12.32 4.69 -19.87
N GLY A 68 -11.37 4.10 -19.15
CA GLY A 68 -10.64 2.91 -19.60
C GLY A 68 -10.34 1.88 -18.52
N THR A 69 -11.00 1.96 -17.36
CA THR A 69 -11.18 0.86 -16.40
C THR A 69 -12.39 1.23 -15.53
N ASP A 70 -13.60 0.83 -15.93
CA ASP A 70 -14.84 1.00 -15.13
C ASP A 70 -14.85 0.13 -13.86
N ARG A 71 -13.74 -0.57 -13.61
CA ARG A 71 -13.53 -1.42 -12.44
C ARG A 71 -12.88 -0.58 -11.34
N PRO A 72 -13.41 -0.60 -10.10
CA PRO A 72 -12.84 0.19 -9.01
C PRO A 72 -11.39 -0.19 -8.77
N ALA A 73 -10.53 0.80 -8.44
CA ALA A 73 -9.11 0.58 -8.15
C ALA A 73 -8.89 -0.48 -7.06
N ALA A 74 -9.83 -0.58 -6.12
CA ALA A 74 -9.91 -1.65 -5.12
C ALA A 74 -9.91 -3.05 -5.75
N ALA A 75 -10.74 -3.31 -6.75
CA ALA A 75 -10.80 -4.61 -7.43
C ALA A 75 -9.52 -4.89 -8.22
N HIS A 76 -8.91 -3.87 -8.82
CA HIS A 76 -7.58 -4.04 -9.44
C HIS A 76 -6.48 -4.36 -8.45
N LEU A 77 -6.57 -3.84 -7.22
CA LEU A 77 -5.66 -4.19 -6.14
C LEU A 77 -5.92 -5.62 -5.68
N GLU A 78 -7.18 -6.03 -5.50
CA GLU A 78 -7.56 -7.40 -5.14
C GLU A 78 -7.02 -8.42 -6.13
N ASP A 79 -7.23 -8.22 -7.44
CA ASP A 79 -6.70 -9.10 -8.49
C ASP A 79 -5.17 -9.18 -8.40
N CYS A 80 -4.51 -8.03 -8.20
CA CYS A 80 -3.05 -7.96 -8.11
C CYS A 80 -2.52 -8.66 -6.85
N VAL A 81 -3.23 -8.56 -5.72
CA VAL A 81 -2.88 -9.23 -4.48
C VAL A 81 -3.10 -10.73 -4.61
N ALA A 82 -4.20 -11.15 -5.22
CA ALA A 82 -4.51 -12.56 -5.44
C ALA A 82 -3.42 -13.25 -6.30
N ALA A 83 -2.90 -12.56 -7.32
CA ALA A 83 -1.86 -13.10 -8.18
C ALA A 83 -0.43 -12.92 -7.64
N HIS A 84 -0.13 -11.76 -7.03
CA HIS A 84 1.25 -11.32 -6.80
C HIS A 84 1.52 -10.84 -5.36
N LEU A 85 0.81 -11.33 -4.34
CA LEU A 85 0.93 -10.86 -2.95
C LEU A 85 2.37 -10.60 -2.49
N GLY A 86 3.28 -11.55 -2.75
CA GLY A 86 4.70 -11.45 -2.36
C GLY A 86 5.52 -10.40 -3.12
N ALA A 87 5.02 -9.90 -4.24
CA ALA A 87 5.66 -8.87 -5.06
C ALA A 87 5.15 -7.45 -4.78
N LEU A 88 4.15 -7.26 -3.90
CA LEU A 88 3.68 -5.94 -3.49
C LEU A 88 4.56 -5.36 -2.36
N SER A 89 5.13 -4.19 -2.62
CA SER A 89 6.02 -3.47 -1.71
C SER A 89 5.56 -2.02 -1.51
N VAL A 90 5.82 -1.48 -0.32
CA VAL A 90 5.61 -0.04 -0.04
C VAL A 90 6.73 0.75 -0.73
N ARG A 91 6.35 1.81 -1.46
CA ARG A 91 7.28 2.70 -2.17
C ARG A 91 7.21 4.15 -1.74
N ALA A 92 6.11 4.54 -1.10
CA ALA A 92 5.96 5.85 -0.49
C ALA A 92 5.19 5.70 0.82
N MET A 93 5.52 6.54 1.80
CA MET A 93 4.83 6.66 3.07
C MET A 93 4.94 8.11 3.55
N ASP A 94 3.79 8.74 3.73
CA ASP A 94 3.66 10.07 4.31
C ASP A 94 2.48 10.07 5.28
N VAL A 95 2.77 9.87 6.56
CA VAL A 95 1.74 9.86 7.61
C VAL A 95 1.19 11.24 7.94
N VAL A 96 1.85 12.33 7.51
CA VAL A 96 1.33 13.70 7.70
C VAL A 96 0.26 14.00 6.66
N ARG A 97 0.45 13.51 5.43
CA ARG A 97 -0.54 13.61 4.34
C ARG A 97 -1.54 12.47 4.31
N GLU A 98 -1.40 11.49 5.21
CA GLU A 98 -2.22 10.29 5.25
C GLU A 98 -2.12 9.45 3.95
N GLU A 99 -0.93 9.39 3.34
CA GLU A 99 -0.70 8.75 2.04
C GLU A 99 0.28 7.58 2.13
N ALA A 100 -0.01 6.48 1.42
CA ALA A 100 0.94 5.41 1.17
C ALA A 100 0.92 4.95 -0.29
N GLY A 101 2.10 4.66 -0.83
CA GLY A 101 2.24 4.11 -2.18
C GLY A 101 2.60 2.63 -2.13
N LEU A 102 1.84 1.79 -2.82
CA LEU A 102 2.18 0.41 -3.11
C LEU A 102 2.64 0.26 -4.56
N ARG A 103 3.61 -0.62 -4.78
CA ARG A 103 4.02 -1.04 -6.12
C ARG A 103 4.16 -2.55 -6.17
N CYS A 104 3.57 -3.14 -7.21
CA CYS A 104 3.81 -4.53 -7.54
C CYS A 104 5.06 -4.67 -8.41
N GLY A 105 5.97 -5.56 -8.03
CA GLY A 105 7.18 -5.88 -8.80
C GLY A 105 6.90 -6.61 -10.11
N GLU A 106 5.82 -7.39 -10.18
CA GLU A 106 5.50 -8.23 -11.35
C GLU A 106 4.69 -7.47 -12.40
N CYS A 107 3.50 -6.99 -12.05
CA CYS A 107 2.64 -6.28 -13.00
C CYS A 107 3.00 -4.78 -13.14
N ARG A 108 3.95 -4.28 -12.35
CA ARG A 108 4.43 -2.88 -12.34
C ARG A 108 3.35 -1.83 -12.07
N LYS A 109 2.14 -2.22 -11.65
CA LYS A 109 1.09 -1.30 -11.21
C LYS A 109 1.49 -0.61 -9.91
N MET A 110 1.11 0.65 -9.79
CA MET A 110 1.28 1.45 -8.58
C MET A 110 -0.10 1.85 -8.04
N TYR A 111 -0.24 1.84 -6.74
CA TYR A 111 -1.48 2.18 -6.05
C TYR A 111 -1.16 3.21 -4.98
N ASP A 112 -1.81 4.36 -5.05
CA ASP A 112 -1.81 5.32 -3.97
C ASP A 112 -2.97 5.00 -3.05
N LEU A 113 -2.71 5.03 -1.76
CA LEU A 113 -3.64 4.68 -0.70
C LEU A 113 -3.81 5.88 0.20
N GLU A 114 -5.05 6.26 0.44
CA GLU A 114 -5.39 7.20 1.51
C GLU A 114 -5.58 6.40 2.80
N ILE A 115 -4.86 6.76 3.85
CA ILE A 115 -4.82 6.08 5.13
C ILE A 115 -5.74 6.82 6.12
N VAL A 116 -6.41 6.08 7.01
CA VAL A 116 -7.22 6.67 8.10
C VAL A 116 -6.57 6.44 9.45
N ALA A 117 -6.00 5.25 9.65
CA ALA A 117 -5.42 4.87 10.91
C ALA A 117 -4.28 3.87 10.68
N VAL A 118 -3.30 3.91 11.58
CA VAL A 118 -2.17 2.98 11.59
C VAL A 118 -2.06 2.34 12.96
N GLU A 119 -1.97 1.02 12.98
CA GLU A 119 -1.65 0.23 14.15
C GLU A 119 -0.36 -0.54 13.90
N THR A 120 0.63 -0.39 14.78
CA THR A 120 1.89 -1.14 14.71
C THR A 120 1.91 -2.18 15.81
N HIS A 121 2.13 -3.43 15.42
CA HIS A 121 2.28 -4.56 16.32
C HIS A 121 3.75 -4.95 16.39
N GLN A 122 4.31 -4.83 17.59
CA GLN A 122 5.64 -5.34 17.91
C GLN A 122 5.49 -6.76 18.46
N ARG A 123 6.22 -7.71 17.88
CA ARG A 123 6.32 -9.08 18.39
C ARG A 123 7.41 -9.19 19.43
#